data_AF-A0ABC8S0P1-F1
#
_entry.id   AF-A0ABC8S0P1-F1
#
_cell.length_a   1.000
_cell.length_b   1.000
_cell.length_c   1.000
_cell.angle_alpha   90.00
_cell.angle_beta   90.00
_cell.angle_gamma   90.00
#
_symmetry.space_group_name_H-M   'P 1'
#
loop_
_entity.id
_entity.type
_entity.pdbx_description
1 polymer ?
#
loop_
_entity_poly.entity_id
_entity_poly.type
_entity_poly.pdbx_seq_one_letter_code
_entity_poly.pdbx_strand_id
1 'polypeptide(L)'
;MPVPAFNVINGGSHAGNNLAMQEFMILPVEATSFSEALRMGSEVYHIPKGIIEAKYGQDACNVGDEGGFAPNVQDNREGLLLLIDAIEKAGYTGKESMMQIKIGMDVAASEFLTEDGKYNLNFKKQPNDGAHVLAAQSLCDLYKEFVKDFPIVSIEDPFDHDDWSSWASLQSSVDIQLVGDDLLVNQIGTVTESIRAPLNSKAAGWGVMVSHRSGETEDNFIADLSVGLASGQIKTVAPCRSERLTKYNQGVPLYKHIQELAGTGELVMPVPAFNVINGGSHAGNNLAMQEFMILPVEATSFSEALRMGSEVYHIPKGIIEAKYGQDACNVGDEGGFAPNVQDNREGLLLLIDAIEKAGYTGKIKIGMDVAASEFLTEDGKYNLNFKKQPNDGAHVLAAQSLCDLYKEFVKDFPIVSIEDPFDHDDWSSWASLQSSVDIQLVVLKLLVSEVNQIGTVTESIRAPLNSKAAGWGVMVSHRSGETEDNFIADLSVGLASGQIKTVAPCRSERLTKYNQELGNVPYAGEAFRSP
;
A
#
# COMPACT_ATOMS: atom_id res chain seq x y z
N MET A 1 6.49 -10.68 11.08
CA MET A 1 7.07 -9.42 10.58
C MET A 1 8.46 -9.27 11.20
N PRO A 2 9.45 -8.70 10.48
CA PRO A 2 10.75 -8.39 11.05
C PRO A 2 10.67 -7.29 12.11
N VAL A 3 11.61 -7.27 13.06
CA VAL A 3 11.77 -6.13 13.98
C VAL A 3 12.40 -4.97 13.21
N PRO A 4 11.76 -3.79 13.18
CA PRO A 4 12.35 -2.61 12.55
C PRO A 4 13.49 -2.04 13.41
N ALA A 5 14.62 -1.72 12.77
CA ALA A 5 15.74 -1.00 13.37
C ALA A 5 15.70 0.47 12.93
N PHE A 6 15.43 1.38 13.87
CA PHE A 6 15.33 2.81 13.59
C PHE A 6 16.65 3.48 13.95
N ASN A 7 17.31 4.08 12.96
CA ASN A 7 18.46 4.93 13.24
C ASN A 7 18.01 6.23 13.93
N VAL A 8 18.70 6.57 15.01
CA VAL A 8 18.40 7.75 15.83
C VAL A 8 19.57 8.73 15.88
N ILE A 9 20.81 8.24 15.88
CA ILE A 9 22.02 9.07 15.90
C ILE A 9 22.94 8.61 14.78
N ASN A 10 23.33 9.54 13.90
CA ASN A 10 24.34 9.30 12.87
C ASN A 10 25.74 9.74 13.32
N GLY A 11 26.72 8.96 12.89
CA GLY A 11 28.14 9.21 12.97
C GLY A 11 28.85 8.77 11.69
N GLY A 12 30.15 8.48 11.78
CA GLY A 12 30.94 7.94 10.67
C GLY A 12 30.81 8.79 9.40
N SER A 13 30.65 8.14 8.25
CA SER A 13 30.51 8.80 6.95
C SER A 13 29.13 9.47 6.73
N HIS A 14 28.14 9.17 7.58
CA HIS A 14 26.76 9.69 7.46
C HIS A 14 26.49 11.01 8.19
N ALA A 15 27.48 11.55 8.93
CA ALA A 15 27.33 12.79 9.68
C ALA A 15 28.61 13.63 9.68
N GLY A 16 28.52 14.93 9.97
CA GLY A 16 29.67 15.82 10.13
C GLY A 16 30.31 15.82 11.52
N ASN A 17 29.79 15.05 12.48
CA ASN A 17 30.26 15.03 13.87
C ASN A 17 31.50 14.14 14.06
N ASN A 18 32.00 14.03 15.30
CA ASN A 18 33.22 13.29 15.63
C ASN A 18 33.01 11.80 15.94
N LEU A 19 31.81 11.27 15.74
CA LEU A 19 31.53 9.84 15.97
C LEU A 19 32.20 9.00 14.89
N ALA A 20 32.85 7.91 15.30
CA ALA A 20 33.45 6.98 14.34
C ALA A 20 32.45 5.97 13.79
N MET A 21 31.57 5.45 14.66
CA MET A 21 30.54 4.48 14.30
C MET A 21 29.40 5.18 13.56
N GLN A 22 28.83 4.53 12.55
CA GLN A 22 27.93 5.16 11.59
C GLN A 22 26.52 5.38 12.14
N GLU A 23 25.94 4.40 12.83
CA GLU A 23 24.55 4.49 13.28
C GLU A 23 24.35 3.89 14.68
N PHE A 24 23.55 4.60 15.48
CA PHE A 24 23.06 4.12 16.77
C PHE A 24 21.54 4.02 16.66
N MET A 25 21.07 2.78 16.65
CA MET A 25 19.69 2.42 16.33
C MET A 25 18.93 1.94 17.57
N ILE A 26 17.61 2.06 17.51
CA ILE A 26 16.69 1.45 18.48
C ILE A 26 15.91 0.30 17.84
N LEU A 27 15.69 -0.76 18.63
CA LEU A 27 14.97 -1.95 18.25
C LEU A 27 13.85 -2.21 19.26
N PRO A 28 12.57 -2.04 18.89
CA PRO A 28 11.42 -2.34 19.76
C PRO A 28 11.17 -3.86 19.85
N VAL A 29 12.00 -4.56 20.62
CA VAL A 29 12.03 -6.04 20.64
C VAL A 29 10.87 -6.70 21.37
N GLU A 30 10.17 -5.99 22.26
CA GLU A 30 9.01 -6.51 23.01
C GLU A 30 7.66 -6.13 22.37
N ALA A 31 7.66 -5.45 21.22
CA ALA A 31 6.43 -5.11 20.51
C ALA A 31 5.70 -6.38 20.03
N THR A 32 4.38 -6.44 20.24
CA THR A 32 3.55 -7.60 19.86
C THR A 32 3.12 -7.57 18.40
N SER A 33 3.31 -6.44 17.71
CA SER A 33 3.01 -6.26 16.29
C SER A 33 3.98 -5.28 15.63
N PHE A 34 4.06 -5.31 14.28
CA PHE A 34 4.88 -4.36 13.54
C PHE A 34 4.39 -2.91 13.71
N SER A 35 3.07 -2.69 13.72
CA SER A 35 2.48 -1.37 13.97
C SER A 35 2.86 -0.82 15.35
N GLU A 36 2.85 -1.69 16.37
CA GLU A 36 3.29 -1.31 17.71
C GLU A 36 4.79 -0.96 17.74
N ALA A 37 5.63 -1.78 17.08
CA ALA A 37 7.06 -1.48 16.97
C ALA A 37 7.31 -0.14 16.26
N LEU A 38 6.58 0.14 15.17
CA LEU A 38 6.67 1.40 14.44
C LEU A 38 6.27 2.60 15.30
N ARG A 39 5.18 2.49 16.06
CA ARG A 39 4.75 3.52 17.01
C ARG A 39 5.84 3.78 18.06
N MET A 40 6.35 2.72 18.69
CA MET A 40 7.40 2.82 19.71
C MET A 40 8.67 3.49 19.17
N GLY A 41 9.13 3.07 17.98
CA GLY A 41 10.29 3.65 17.32
C GLY A 41 10.11 5.14 16.97
N SER A 42 8.94 5.50 16.43
CA SER A 42 8.60 6.89 16.10
C SER A 42 8.54 7.79 17.35
N GLU A 43 7.92 7.30 18.43
CA GLU A 43 7.84 8.04 19.70
C GLU A 43 9.23 8.35 20.27
N VAL A 44 10.16 7.38 20.26
CA VAL A 44 11.54 7.62 20.71
C VAL A 44 12.28 8.56 19.75
N TYR A 45 12.16 8.36 18.44
CA TYR A 45 12.91 9.14 17.44
C TYR A 45 12.66 10.66 17.53
N HIS A 46 11.49 11.10 17.99
CA HIS A 46 11.19 12.53 18.12
C HIS A 46 11.72 13.18 19.41
N ILE A 47 12.20 12.41 20.39
CA ILE A 47 12.71 12.92 21.67
C ILE A 47 14.11 13.54 21.60
N PRO A 48 15.12 12.93 20.91
CA PRO A 48 16.50 13.42 20.89
C PRO A 48 16.66 14.89 20.54
N LYS A 49 15.83 15.44 19.64
CA LYS A 49 15.92 16.85 19.23
C LYS A 49 15.92 17.80 20.44
N GLY A 50 15.00 17.61 21.38
CA GLY A 50 14.93 18.45 22.58
C GLY A 50 16.11 18.25 23.54
N ILE A 51 16.63 17.02 23.63
CA ILE A 51 17.82 16.69 24.43
C ILE A 51 19.06 17.38 23.85
N ILE A 52 19.23 17.26 22.53
CA ILE A 52 20.35 17.81 21.77
C ILE A 52 20.33 19.33 21.81
N GLU A 53 19.17 19.95 21.56
CA GLU A 53 19.01 21.39 21.61
C GLU A 53 19.38 21.95 22.99
N ALA A 54 18.93 21.31 24.07
CA ALA A 54 19.22 21.74 25.43
C ALA A 54 20.71 21.61 25.79
N LYS A 55 21.41 20.60 25.26
CA LYS A 55 22.80 20.30 25.63
C LYS A 55 23.84 20.95 24.72
N TYR A 56 23.56 21.05 23.43
CA TYR A 56 24.51 21.48 22.40
C TYR A 56 24.03 22.69 21.58
N GLY A 57 22.78 23.14 21.80
CA GLY A 57 22.17 24.25 21.07
C GLY A 57 21.42 23.81 19.83
N GLN A 58 20.59 24.72 19.30
CA GLN A 58 19.69 24.47 18.16
C GLN A 58 20.44 24.04 16.89
N ASP A 59 21.63 24.59 16.65
CA ASP A 59 22.45 24.28 15.47
C ASP A 59 22.98 22.83 15.46
N ALA A 60 22.92 22.13 16.60
CA ALA A 60 23.32 20.73 16.71
C ALA A 60 22.20 19.73 16.37
N CYS A 61 20.98 20.21 16.08
CA CYS A 61 19.81 19.37 15.78
C CYS A 61 19.71 18.91 14.31
N ASN A 62 20.81 19.02 13.54
CA ASN A 62 20.86 18.57 12.16
C ASN A 62 20.73 17.04 12.09
N VAL A 63 20.23 16.55 10.95
CA VAL A 63 20.15 15.12 10.63
C VAL A 63 21.21 14.75 9.61
N GLY A 64 21.76 13.55 9.73
CA GLY A 64 22.70 12.96 8.77
C GLY A 64 22.01 12.48 7.50
N ASP A 65 22.80 11.89 6.61
CA ASP A 65 22.33 11.40 5.30
C ASP A 65 21.24 10.32 5.44
N GLU A 66 21.34 9.55 6.51
CA GLU A 66 20.43 8.46 6.89
C GLU A 66 19.31 8.91 7.84
N GLY A 67 19.27 10.21 8.15
CA GLY A 67 18.16 10.86 8.86
C GLY A 67 18.23 10.79 10.38
N GLY A 68 19.15 10.03 10.97
CA GLY A 68 19.48 10.13 12.41
C GLY A 68 20.08 11.50 12.76
N PHE A 69 19.95 11.94 14.00
CA PHE A 69 20.53 13.20 14.45
C PHE A 69 22.06 13.15 14.42
N ALA A 70 22.71 14.26 14.09
CA ALA A 70 24.16 14.41 14.04
C ALA A 70 24.68 15.37 15.13
N PRO A 71 24.48 15.08 16.43
CA PRO A 71 24.87 15.98 17.50
C PRO A 71 26.40 16.06 17.64
N ASN A 72 26.88 17.13 18.27
CA ASN A 72 28.31 17.34 18.57
C ASN A 72 28.76 16.58 19.84
N VAL A 73 28.48 15.27 19.87
CA VAL A 73 28.97 14.37 20.92
C VAL A 73 30.48 14.12 20.77
N GLN A 74 31.14 13.84 21.89
CA GLN A 74 32.60 13.73 21.99
C GLN A 74 33.13 12.33 21.61
N ASP A 75 32.33 11.29 21.88
CA ASP A 75 32.65 9.89 21.62
C ASP A 75 31.38 9.01 21.46
N ASN A 76 31.59 7.76 21.05
CA ASN A 76 30.51 6.79 20.80
C ASN A 76 29.72 6.44 22.09
N ARG A 77 30.36 6.50 23.26
CA ARG A 77 29.70 6.20 24.54
C ARG A 77 28.71 7.29 24.91
N GLU A 78 29.05 8.55 24.65
CA GLU A 78 28.12 9.67 24.80
C GLU A 78 26.93 9.57 23.84
N GLY A 79 27.14 9.08 22.61
CA GLY A 79 26.06 8.74 21.68
C GLY A 79 25.09 7.71 22.27
N LEU A 80 25.60 6.61 22.81
CA LEU A 80 24.79 5.57 23.47
C LEU A 80 24.03 6.11 24.68
N LEU A 81 24.65 6.96 25.50
CA LEU A 81 23.98 7.59 26.65
C LEU A 81 22.83 8.52 26.22
N LEU A 82 23.01 9.26 25.12
CA LEU A 82 21.96 10.11 24.56
C LEU A 82 20.76 9.26 24.10
N LEU A 83 21.03 8.10 23.51
CA LEU A 83 20.00 7.18 23.08
C LEU A 83 19.21 6.59 24.25
N ILE A 84 19.89 6.25 25.35
CA ILE A 84 19.23 5.81 26.60
C ILE A 84 18.33 6.91 27.17
N ASP A 85 18.81 8.15 27.26
CA ASP A 85 17.98 9.28 27.75
C ASP A 85 16.73 9.48 26.88
N ALA A 86 16.85 9.29 25.56
CA ALA A 86 15.70 9.35 24.65
C ALA A 86 14.69 8.22 24.89
N ILE A 87 15.15 6.98 25.05
CA ILE A 87 14.30 5.81 25.35
C ILE A 87 13.56 6.01 26.69
N GLU A 88 14.26 6.46 27.73
CA GLU A 88 13.69 6.69 29.05
C GLU A 88 12.65 7.81 29.04
N LYS A 89 12.93 8.94 28.38
CA LYS A 89 11.99 10.07 28.25
C LYS A 89 10.76 9.73 27.42
N ALA A 90 10.87 8.82 26.47
CA ALA A 90 9.71 8.28 25.74
C ALA A 90 8.84 7.34 26.60
N GLY A 91 9.27 6.99 27.82
CA GLY A 91 8.52 6.15 28.76
C GLY A 91 8.87 4.66 28.71
N TYR A 92 9.84 4.26 27.89
CA TYR A 92 10.24 2.86 27.69
C TYR A 92 11.32 2.39 28.68
N THR A 93 11.08 2.62 29.97
CA THR A 93 12.03 2.32 31.07
C THR A 93 11.99 0.85 31.51
N GLY A 94 13.11 0.31 32.00
CA GLY A 94 13.18 -1.05 32.55
C GLY A 94 14.60 -1.46 32.96
N LYS A 95 14.75 -2.61 33.64
CA LYS A 95 16.05 -3.28 33.72
C LYS A 95 16.41 -3.81 32.33
N GLU A 96 17.69 -3.90 31.99
CA GLU A 96 18.20 -4.31 30.66
C GLU A 96 17.47 -5.53 30.04
N SER A 97 17.21 -6.57 30.85
CA SER A 97 16.50 -7.79 30.42
C SER A 97 14.99 -7.63 30.20
N MET A 98 14.42 -6.49 30.59
CA MET A 98 12.99 -6.14 30.54
C MET A 98 12.73 -4.85 29.75
N MET A 99 13.75 -4.28 29.11
CA MET A 99 13.60 -3.07 28.30
C MET A 99 12.85 -3.41 27.02
N GLN A 100 11.75 -2.67 26.78
CA GLN A 100 10.90 -2.84 25.61
C GLN A 100 11.59 -2.42 24.30
N ILE A 101 12.56 -1.51 24.42
CA ILE A 101 13.39 -1.00 23.34
C ILE A 101 14.86 -1.25 23.70
N LYS A 102 15.59 -1.89 22.80
CA LYS A 102 17.02 -2.19 22.92
C LYS A 102 17.82 -1.47 21.84
N ILE A 103 19.15 -1.56 21.89
CA ILE A 103 20.05 -0.83 21.00
C ILE A 103 20.64 -1.76 19.94
N GLY A 104 20.71 -1.25 18.71
CA GLY A 104 21.50 -1.80 17.63
C GLY A 104 22.57 -0.80 17.21
N MET A 105 23.68 -1.27 16.67
CA MET A 105 24.74 -0.39 16.19
C MET A 105 25.17 -0.80 14.80
N ASP A 106 25.32 0.18 13.91
CA ASP A 106 26.09 0.02 12.68
C ASP A 106 27.43 0.70 12.86
N VAL A 107 28.47 -0.12 12.91
CA VAL A 107 29.84 0.34 13.13
C VAL A 107 30.48 0.77 11.82
N ALA A 108 30.29 0.00 10.74
CA ALA A 108 31.03 0.12 9.48
C ALA A 108 32.55 0.25 9.68
N ALA A 109 33.16 -0.73 10.36
CA ALA A 109 34.54 -0.62 10.83
C ALA A 109 35.59 -0.37 9.73
N SER A 110 35.32 -0.82 8.51
CA SER A 110 36.15 -0.62 7.32
C SER A 110 36.39 0.86 7.01
N GLU A 111 35.46 1.76 7.34
CA GLU A 111 35.57 3.20 7.08
C GLU A 111 36.63 3.90 7.93
N PHE A 112 37.00 3.30 9.06
CA PHE A 112 38.04 3.81 9.94
C PHE A 112 39.20 2.83 10.13
N LEU A 113 39.33 1.85 9.22
CA LEU A 113 40.48 0.97 9.12
C LEU A 113 41.69 1.74 8.60
N THR A 114 42.82 1.62 9.29
CA THR A 114 44.10 2.19 8.90
C THR A 114 44.85 1.25 7.95
N GLU A 115 45.79 1.78 7.17
CA GLU A 115 46.63 0.98 6.25
C GLU A 115 47.42 -0.14 6.96
N ASP A 116 47.70 0.00 8.26
CA ASP A 116 48.39 -1.01 9.08
C ASP A 116 47.43 -2.02 9.76
N GLY A 117 46.15 -2.04 9.37
CA GLY A 117 45.17 -3.01 9.85
C GLY A 117 44.66 -2.75 11.27
N LYS A 118 44.65 -1.48 11.71
CA LYS A 118 44.09 -1.03 13.00
C LYS A 118 42.88 -0.14 12.76
N TYR A 119 42.19 0.23 13.83
CA TYR A 119 40.93 0.97 13.76
C TYR A 119 41.05 2.33 14.43
N ASN A 120 40.92 3.42 13.68
CA ASN A 120 41.10 4.79 14.16
C ASN A 120 39.76 5.45 14.52
N LEU A 121 39.36 5.37 15.79
CA LEU A 121 38.08 5.96 16.26
C LEU A 121 38.07 7.50 16.26
N ASN A 122 39.18 8.15 15.92
CA ASN A 122 39.26 9.61 15.79
C ASN A 122 39.62 10.04 14.36
N PHE A 123 39.40 9.20 13.34
CA PHE A 123 39.82 9.47 11.95
C PHE A 123 39.35 10.82 11.40
N LYS A 124 38.22 11.34 11.91
CA LYS A 124 37.63 12.64 11.52
C LYS A 124 38.19 13.85 12.27
N LYS A 125 38.86 13.66 13.41
CA LYS A 125 39.42 14.77 14.21
C LYS A 125 40.69 15.31 13.56
N GLN A 126 40.79 16.63 13.46
CA GLN A 126 41.97 17.32 12.92
C GLN A 126 42.46 18.41 13.89
N PRO A 127 43.74 18.39 14.32
CA PRO A 127 44.76 17.40 13.98
C PRO A 127 44.47 16.02 14.61
N ASN A 128 44.72 14.95 13.87
CA ASN A 128 44.64 13.59 14.39
C ASN A 128 45.94 13.25 15.14
N ASP A 129 45.85 12.98 16.44
CA ASP A 129 46.99 12.69 17.32
C ASP A 129 47.32 11.20 17.45
N GLY A 130 46.53 10.33 16.79
CA GLY A 130 46.69 8.88 16.84
C GLY A 130 46.33 8.25 18.19
N ALA A 131 45.78 9.01 19.16
CA ALA A 131 45.55 8.54 20.52
C ALA A 131 44.45 7.46 20.63
N HIS A 132 43.63 7.28 19.59
CA HIS A 132 42.49 6.35 19.56
C HIS A 132 42.55 5.35 18.39
N VAL A 133 43.77 4.93 18.02
CA VAL A 133 43.99 3.84 17.08
C VAL A 133 44.06 2.52 17.85
N LEU A 134 43.09 1.64 17.62
CA LEU A 134 42.93 0.37 18.33
C LEU A 134 43.33 -0.83 17.46
N ALA A 135 44.01 -1.81 18.05
CA ALA A 135 44.09 -3.13 17.44
C ALA A 135 42.72 -3.83 17.51
N ALA A 136 42.48 -4.80 16.63
CA ALA A 136 41.20 -5.53 16.56
C ALA A 136 40.77 -6.13 17.91
N GLN A 137 41.72 -6.68 18.69
CA GLN A 137 41.43 -7.20 20.03
C GLN A 137 40.95 -6.10 21.00
N SER A 138 41.53 -4.90 20.95
CA SER A 138 41.12 -3.78 21.80
C SER A 138 39.75 -3.24 21.39
N LEU A 139 39.43 -3.26 20.10
CA LEU A 139 38.09 -2.92 19.60
C LEU A 139 37.06 -3.98 20.03
N CYS A 140 37.41 -5.27 19.99
CA CYS A 140 36.59 -6.37 20.52
C CYS A 140 36.28 -6.17 22.01
N ASP A 141 37.27 -5.79 22.82
CA ASP A 141 37.08 -5.55 24.24
C ASP A 141 36.21 -4.31 24.50
N LEU A 142 36.31 -3.27 23.65
CA LEU A 142 35.40 -2.12 23.69
C LEU A 142 33.95 -2.53 23.42
N TYR A 143 33.69 -3.40 22.44
CA TYR A 143 32.33 -3.90 22.20
C TYR A 143 31.78 -4.70 23.38
N LYS A 144 32.61 -5.52 24.04
CA LYS A 144 32.20 -6.25 25.26
C LYS A 144 31.83 -5.29 26.39
N GLU A 145 32.56 -4.20 26.53
CA GLU A 145 32.23 -3.14 27.49
C GLU A 145 30.89 -2.50 27.15
N PHE A 146 30.66 -2.13 25.88
CA PHE A 146 29.39 -1.55 25.46
C PHE A 146 28.21 -2.51 25.67
N VAL A 147 28.33 -3.78 25.29
CA VAL A 147 27.28 -4.80 25.50
C VAL A 147 27.01 -5.03 26.98
N LYS A 148 27.99 -4.82 27.86
CA LYS A 148 27.79 -4.92 29.30
C LYS A 148 27.12 -3.67 29.90
N ASP A 149 27.42 -2.50 29.36
CA ASP A 149 26.98 -1.21 29.90
C ASP A 149 25.63 -0.75 29.32
N PHE A 150 25.27 -1.24 28.13
CA PHE A 150 24.10 -0.81 27.37
C PHE A 150 23.31 -2.03 26.86
N PRO A 151 21.98 -1.93 26.70
CA PRO A 151 21.11 -3.00 26.21
C PRO A 151 21.30 -3.25 24.69
N ILE A 152 22.53 -3.51 24.26
CA ILE A 152 22.87 -3.77 22.86
C ILE A 152 22.51 -5.22 22.54
N VAL A 153 21.80 -5.41 21.42
CA VAL A 153 21.38 -6.75 20.96
C VAL A 153 21.80 -7.05 19.53
N SER A 154 22.31 -6.06 18.80
CA SER A 154 22.82 -6.24 17.45
C SER A 154 23.98 -5.29 17.17
N ILE A 155 25.04 -5.80 16.57
CA ILE A 155 26.15 -5.00 16.02
C ILE A 155 26.38 -5.44 14.57
N GLU A 156 26.29 -4.47 13.66
CA GLU A 156 26.57 -4.59 12.24
C GLU A 156 28.00 -4.08 11.94
N ASP A 157 28.72 -4.82 11.11
CA ASP A 157 30.10 -4.55 10.66
C ASP A 157 31.09 -4.14 11.77
N PRO A 158 31.23 -4.92 12.86
CA PRO A 158 32.16 -4.65 13.95
C PRO A 158 33.64 -4.64 13.55
N PHE A 159 34.00 -5.28 12.44
CA PHE A 159 35.37 -5.38 11.93
C PHE A 159 35.38 -5.31 10.40
N ASP A 160 36.57 -5.18 9.82
CA ASP A 160 36.75 -5.37 8.37
C ASP A 160 36.20 -6.75 7.92
N HIS A 161 35.66 -6.78 6.71
CA HIS A 161 34.99 -7.93 6.11
C HIS A 161 35.87 -9.19 6.02
N ASP A 162 37.20 -9.04 5.92
CA ASP A 162 38.13 -10.17 5.82
C ASP A 162 38.70 -10.60 7.19
N ASP A 163 38.42 -9.90 8.30
CA ASP A 163 38.96 -10.22 9.63
C ASP A 163 38.17 -11.30 10.39
N TRP A 164 37.99 -12.46 9.75
CA TRP A 164 37.24 -13.61 10.29
C TRP A 164 37.65 -14.03 11.70
N SER A 165 38.92 -13.78 12.06
CA SER A 165 39.45 -14.10 13.38
C SER A 165 38.82 -13.26 14.48
N SER A 166 38.69 -11.95 14.25
CA SER A 166 38.06 -11.01 15.17
C SER A 166 36.54 -11.21 15.22
N TRP A 167 35.90 -11.45 14.08
CA TRP A 167 34.48 -11.83 13.99
C TRP A 167 34.17 -13.04 14.88
N ALA A 168 34.90 -14.14 14.71
CA ALA A 168 34.71 -15.35 15.50
C ALA A 168 34.98 -15.13 16.99
N SER A 169 36.01 -14.33 17.32
CA SER A 169 36.34 -14.01 18.71
C SER A 169 35.23 -13.20 19.39
N LEU A 170 34.63 -12.22 18.70
CA LEU A 170 33.53 -11.44 19.25
C LEU A 170 32.29 -12.33 19.40
N GLN A 171 31.94 -13.09 18.36
CA GLN A 171 30.78 -14.00 18.35
C GLN A 171 30.80 -14.99 19.52
N SER A 172 31.98 -15.52 19.89
CA SER A 172 32.08 -16.45 21.03
C SER A 172 32.05 -15.76 22.41
N SER A 173 32.16 -14.43 22.45
CA SER A 173 32.35 -13.67 23.69
C SER A 173 31.12 -12.90 24.16
N VAL A 174 30.12 -12.68 23.30
CA VAL A 174 28.90 -11.91 23.61
C VAL A 174 27.67 -12.64 23.08
N ASP A 175 26.54 -12.50 23.78
CA ASP A 175 25.26 -13.09 23.39
C ASP A 175 24.37 -12.04 22.71
N ILE A 176 24.82 -11.58 21.55
CA ILE A 176 24.12 -10.59 20.71
C ILE A 176 24.18 -11.03 19.25
N GLN A 177 23.32 -10.46 18.41
CA GLN A 177 23.42 -10.66 16.97
C GLN A 177 24.64 -9.90 16.42
N LEU A 178 25.42 -10.57 15.56
CA LEU A 178 26.39 -9.93 14.69
C LEU A 178 25.89 -10.00 13.26
N VAL A 179 25.97 -8.89 12.54
CA VAL A 179 25.49 -8.75 11.16
C VAL A 179 26.66 -8.26 10.29
N GLY A 180 26.83 -8.85 9.12
CA GLY A 180 27.76 -8.36 8.09
C GLY A 180 26.98 -7.85 6.89
N ASP A 181 27.31 -6.66 6.38
CA ASP A 181 26.60 -6.01 5.27
C ASP A 181 26.98 -6.59 3.90
N ASP A 182 28.10 -7.30 3.75
CA ASP A 182 28.66 -7.70 2.44
C ASP A 182 27.85 -8.73 1.60
N LEU A 183 26.61 -9.05 2.00
CA LEU A 183 25.67 -9.90 1.26
C LEU A 183 24.37 -9.15 0.89
N LEU A 184 24.49 -7.87 0.54
CA LEU A 184 23.35 -7.04 0.12
C LEU A 184 22.63 -7.59 -1.12
N VAL A 185 21.29 -7.52 -1.06
CA VAL A 185 20.36 -7.86 -2.16
C VAL A 185 20.66 -7.10 -3.46
N ASN A 186 21.25 -5.89 -3.37
CA ASN A 186 21.55 -5.03 -4.50
C ASN A 186 23.00 -5.14 -5.05
N GLN A 187 23.86 -5.93 -4.40
CA GLN A 187 25.18 -6.31 -4.94
C GLN A 187 25.11 -7.63 -5.72
N ILE A 188 23.97 -8.28 -5.66
CA ILE A 188 23.71 -9.59 -6.21
C ILE A 188 22.78 -9.41 -7.43
N GLY A 189 23.19 -9.95 -8.58
CA GLY A 189 22.67 -9.55 -9.90
C GLY A 189 21.19 -9.85 -10.15
N THR A 190 20.60 -10.82 -9.46
CA THR A 190 19.19 -11.23 -9.64
C THR A 190 18.49 -11.49 -8.32
N VAL A 191 17.17 -11.26 -8.27
CA VAL A 191 16.31 -11.58 -7.09
C VAL A 191 16.51 -13.02 -6.63
N THR A 192 16.72 -13.97 -7.54
CA THR A 192 16.99 -15.38 -7.19
C THR A 192 18.28 -15.54 -6.40
N GLU A 193 19.35 -14.86 -6.80
CA GLU A 193 20.61 -14.89 -6.08
C GLU A 193 20.50 -14.13 -4.75
N SER A 194 19.77 -13.02 -4.70
CA SER A 194 19.50 -12.26 -3.48
C SER A 194 18.65 -13.05 -2.47
N ILE A 195 17.87 -14.03 -2.92
CA ILE A 195 17.20 -15.01 -2.05
C ILE A 195 18.16 -16.11 -1.60
N ARG A 196 19.08 -16.55 -2.46
CA ARG A 196 20.01 -17.66 -2.15
C ARG A 196 21.02 -17.28 -1.06
N ALA A 197 21.57 -16.08 -1.09
CA ALA A 197 22.53 -15.60 -0.09
C ALA A 197 22.00 -15.73 1.36
N PRO A 198 20.86 -15.13 1.73
CA PRO A 198 20.32 -15.24 3.09
C PRO A 198 19.92 -16.67 3.46
N LEU A 199 19.47 -17.51 2.51
CA LEU A 199 19.21 -18.92 2.76
C LEU A 199 20.50 -19.69 3.11
N ASN A 200 21.60 -19.42 2.41
CA ASN A 200 22.90 -20.01 2.71
C ASN A 200 23.44 -19.55 4.07
N SER A 201 23.32 -18.25 4.38
CA SER A 201 23.71 -17.70 5.69
C SER A 201 22.95 -18.39 6.83
N LYS A 202 21.62 -18.53 6.68
CA LYS A 202 20.79 -19.27 7.64
C LYS A 202 21.18 -20.74 7.77
N ALA A 203 21.46 -21.42 6.66
CA ALA A 203 21.92 -22.81 6.68
C ALA A 203 23.27 -22.97 7.41
N ALA A 204 24.11 -21.94 7.37
CA ALA A 204 25.38 -21.87 8.10
C ALA A 204 25.22 -21.37 9.56
N GLY A 205 23.99 -21.11 10.04
CA GLY A 205 23.71 -20.70 11.41
C GLY A 205 23.79 -19.19 11.66
N TRP A 206 23.90 -18.37 10.62
CA TRP A 206 23.94 -16.91 10.73
C TRP A 206 22.54 -16.30 10.74
N GLY A 207 22.38 -15.22 11.50
CA GLY A 207 21.23 -14.33 11.39
C GLY A 207 21.24 -13.58 10.04
N VAL A 208 20.08 -13.07 9.64
CA VAL A 208 19.95 -12.27 8.41
C VAL A 208 19.24 -10.97 8.77
N MET A 209 19.77 -9.84 8.32
CA MET A 209 19.07 -8.57 8.33
C MET A 209 18.87 -8.13 6.87
N VAL A 210 17.75 -7.49 6.59
CA VAL A 210 17.52 -6.86 5.29
C VAL A 210 17.64 -5.35 5.47
N SER A 211 18.54 -4.73 4.70
CA SER A 211 18.85 -3.29 4.77
C SER A 211 18.90 -2.68 3.37
N HIS A 212 18.62 -1.39 3.26
CA HIS A 212 18.75 -0.61 2.01
C HIS A 212 19.98 0.29 2.02
N ARG A 213 20.33 0.89 0.87
CA ARG A 213 21.43 1.86 0.78
C ARG A 213 21.02 3.29 1.09
N SER A 214 22.05 4.12 1.28
CA SER A 214 21.96 5.57 1.19
C SER A 214 21.48 5.99 -0.20
N GLY A 215 20.57 6.97 -0.25
CA GLY A 215 19.99 7.49 -1.49
C GLY A 215 18.92 6.59 -2.14
N GLU A 216 18.20 5.78 -1.35
CA GLU A 216 17.15 4.89 -1.85
C GLU A 216 15.90 5.64 -2.36
N THR A 217 15.07 4.95 -3.13
CA THR A 217 13.81 5.44 -3.71
C THR A 217 12.61 5.08 -2.84
N GLU A 218 11.39 5.45 -3.24
CA GLU A 218 10.14 5.04 -2.56
C GLU A 218 9.73 3.58 -2.83
N ASP A 219 10.50 2.82 -3.62
CA ASP A 219 10.27 1.38 -3.85
C ASP A 219 10.26 0.60 -2.53
N ASN A 220 9.14 -0.07 -2.22
CA ASN A 220 8.93 -0.78 -0.96
C ASN A 220 9.17 -2.29 -1.05
N PHE A 221 9.64 -2.82 -2.19
CA PHE A 221 9.88 -4.25 -2.43
C PHE A 221 10.76 -4.89 -1.35
N ILE A 222 11.73 -4.15 -0.81
CA ILE A 222 12.61 -4.64 0.24
C ILE A 222 11.86 -5.01 1.53
N ALA A 223 10.73 -4.35 1.82
CA ALA A 223 9.87 -4.70 2.94
C ALA A 223 9.21 -6.07 2.71
N ASP A 224 8.66 -6.31 1.53
CA ASP A 224 8.08 -7.61 1.17
C ASP A 224 9.14 -8.72 1.15
N LEU A 225 10.33 -8.42 0.61
CA LEU A 225 11.46 -9.34 0.58
C LEU A 225 11.90 -9.71 2.00
N SER A 226 11.94 -8.75 2.93
CA SER A 226 12.30 -9.02 4.32
C SER A 226 11.34 -10.02 5.00
N VAL A 227 10.05 -9.95 4.66
CA VAL A 227 9.00 -10.87 5.12
C VAL A 227 9.16 -12.22 4.45
N GLY A 228 9.28 -12.26 3.12
CA GLY A 228 9.42 -13.49 2.34
C GLY A 228 10.67 -14.29 2.69
N LEU A 229 11.77 -13.61 3.02
CA LEU A 229 13.00 -14.23 3.48
C LEU A 229 12.94 -14.67 4.95
N ALA A 230 11.91 -14.28 5.70
CA ALA A 230 11.85 -14.42 7.16
C ALA A 230 13.13 -13.89 7.84
N SER A 231 13.63 -12.74 7.38
CA SER A 231 14.90 -12.15 7.83
C SER A 231 14.98 -12.02 9.35
N GLY A 232 13.87 -11.61 9.98
CA GLY A 232 13.78 -11.38 11.41
C GLY A 232 14.03 -9.92 11.78
N GLN A 233 14.79 -9.18 10.96
CA GLN A 233 15.02 -7.75 11.12
C GLN A 233 15.06 -7.02 9.78
N ILE A 234 14.55 -5.78 9.78
CA ILE A 234 14.63 -4.86 8.65
C ILE A 234 15.21 -3.52 9.13
N LYS A 235 16.22 -3.02 8.43
CA LYS A 235 16.83 -1.72 8.65
C LYS A 235 16.42 -0.81 7.51
N THR A 236 15.43 0.05 7.76
CA THR A 236 15.11 1.16 6.85
C THR A 236 15.34 2.52 7.50
N VAL A 237 16.20 2.54 8.52
CA VAL A 237 16.84 3.72 9.07
C VAL A 237 15.79 4.71 9.65
N ALA A 238 16.02 6.01 9.65
CA ALA A 238 15.22 6.97 10.43
C ALA A 238 13.80 7.15 9.81
N PRO A 239 12.73 7.16 10.62
CA PRO A 239 11.35 7.31 10.13
C PRO A 239 10.99 8.78 9.86
N CYS A 240 11.87 9.53 9.18
CA CYS A 240 11.72 10.98 8.98
C CYS A 240 11.59 11.43 7.52
N ARG A 241 11.72 10.50 6.56
CA ARG A 241 11.62 10.77 5.12
C ARG A 241 10.68 9.78 4.42
N SER A 242 10.03 10.19 3.33
CA SER A 242 8.97 9.40 2.68
C SER A 242 9.48 8.10 2.10
N GLU A 243 10.68 8.11 1.50
CA GLU A 243 11.35 6.93 0.96
C GLU A 243 11.65 5.88 2.03
N ARG A 244 11.78 6.27 3.29
CA ARG A 244 11.99 5.34 4.42
C ARG A 244 10.66 4.86 4.99
N LEU A 245 9.74 5.81 5.22
CA LEU A 245 8.42 5.55 5.79
C LEU A 245 7.58 4.59 4.95
N THR A 246 7.67 4.65 3.63
CA THR A 246 6.92 3.72 2.74
C THR A 246 7.24 2.23 3.00
N LYS A 247 8.49 1.89 3.36
CA LYS A 247 8.86 0.50 3.71
C LYS A 247 8.30 0.08 5.06
N TYR A 248 8.35 0.98 6.06
CA TYR A 248 7.72 0.73 7.35
C TYR A 248 6.20 0.60 7.20
N ASN A 249 5.57 1.46 6.42
CA ASN A 249 4.13 1.42 6.17
C ASN A 249 3.72 0.14 5.43
N GLN A 250 4.56 -0.41 4.53
CA GLN A 250 4.29 -1.71 3.91
C GLN A 250 4.17 -2.84 4.96
N GLY A 251 4.82 -2.71 6.12
CA GLY A 251 4.67 -3.62 7.24
C GLY A 251 3.36 -3.50 8.03
N VAL A 252 2.57 -2.45 7.76
CA VAL A 252 1.23 -2.21 8.32
C VAL A 252 0.23 -2.24 7.18
N PRO A 253 -0.53 -3.33 6.99
CA PRO A 253 -1.49 -3.40 5.89
C PRO A 253 -2.49 -2.24 6.00
N LEU A 254 -2.51 -1.35 5.01
CA LEU A 254 -3.26 -0.09 5.07
C LEU A 254 -4.75 -0.33 5.32
N TYR A 255 -5.32 -1.39 4.72
CA TYR A 255 -6.70 -1.81 4.99
C TYR A 255 -6.98 -2.09 6.48
N LYS A 256 -6.00 -2.59 7.26
CA LYS A 256 -6.17 -2.80 8.71
C LYS A 256 -6.16 -1.49 9.47
N HIS A 257 -5.31 -0.55 9.07
CA HIS A 257 -5.31 0.78 9.68
C HIS A 257 -6.64 1.51 9.40
N ILE A 258 -7.15 1.40 8.17
CA ILE A 258 -8.47 1.92 7.80
C ILE A 258 -9.57 1.24 8.62
N GLN A 259 -9.49 -0.08 8.83
CA GLN A 259 -10.42 -0.82 9.68
C GLN A 259 -10.44 -0.27 11.12
N GLU A 260 -9.27 -0.04 11.71
CA GLU A 260 -9.14 0.55 13.05
C GLU A 260 -9.77 1.95 13.12
N LEU A 261 -9.51 2.80 12.12
CA LEU A 261 -10.09 4.14 12.03
C LEU A 261 -11.62 4.12 11.82
N ALA A 262 -12.11 3.16 11.04
CA ALA A 262 -13.52 3.02 10.71
C ALA A 262 -14.31 2.30 11.82
N GLY A 263 -13.64 1.56 12.70
CA GLY A 263 -14.27 0.71 13.70
C GLY A 263 -15.07 -0.45 13.09
N THR A 264 -14.70 -0.89 11.89
CA THR A 264 -15.38 -2.00 11.19
C THR A 264 -15.00 -3.33 11.82
N GLY A 265 -16.00 -4.16 12.11
CA GLY A 265 -15.81 -5.40 12.89
C GLY A 265 -14.96 -6.44 12.16
N GLU A 266 -15.34 -6.78 10.92
CA GLU A 266 -14.63 -7.75 10.08
C GLU A 266 -14.24 -7.11 8.75
N LEU A 267 -13.11 -7.55 8.21
CA LEU A 267 -12.65 -7.19 6.88
C LEU A 267 -13.35 -8.07 5.85
N VAL A 268 -13.65 -7.50 4.68
CA VAL A 268 -14.28 -8.24 3.58
C VAL A 268 -13.68 -7.79 2.25
N MET A 269 -13.33 -8.74 1.38
CA MET A 269 -12.95 -8.47 0.00
C MET A 269 -14.18 -8.11 -0.82
N PRO A 270 -14.14 -7.01 -1.57
CA PRO A 270 -15.29 -6.55 -2.33
C PRO A 270 -15.57 -7.43 -3.55
N VAL A 271 -16.83 -7.48 -3.99
CA VAL A 271 -17.16 -7.91 -5.36
C VAL A 271 -16.70 -6.85 -6.34
N PRO A 272 -15.82 -7.16 -7.30
CA PRO A 272 -15.42 -6.22 -8.34
C PRO A 272 -16.52 -6.06 -9.39
N ALA A 273 -16.88 -4.81 -9.70
CA ALA A 273 -17.72 -4.44 -10.83
C ALA A 273 -16.82 -4.07 -12.02
N PHE A 274 -16.66 -5.01 -12.96
CA PHE A 274 -15.82 -4.82 -14.14
C PHE A 274 -16.62 -4.17 -15.26
N ASN A 275 -16.22 -2.99 -15.71
CA ASN A 275 -16.79 -2.38 -16.92
C ASN A 275 -16.34 -3.16 -18.16
N VAL A 276 -17.28 -3.50 -19.04
CA VAL A 276 -17.03 -4.27 -20.26
C VAL A 276 -17.47 -3.53 -21.51
N ILE A 277 -18.59 -2.80 -21.47
CA ILE A 277 -19.12 -2.04 -22.61
C ILE A 277 -19.35 -0.59 -22.17
N ASN A 278 -18.79 0.33 -22.96
CA ASN A 278 -18.92 1.77 -22.79
C ASN A 278 -19.94 2.38 -23.76
N GLY A 279 -20.66 3.37 -23.25
CA GLY A 279 -21.55 4.26 -23.99
C GLY A 279 -21.46 5.68 -23.44
N GLY A 280 -22.58 6.42 -23.48
CA GLY A 280 -22.69 7.77 -22.95
C GLY A 280 -21.57 8.69 -23.44
N SER A 281 -21.06 9.51 -22.53
CA SER A 281 -19.95 10.44 -22.79
C SER A 281 -18.57 9.75 -22.84
N HIS A 282 -18.48 8.47 -22.47
CA HIS A 282 -17.23 7.68 -22.47
C HIS A 282 -16.95 6.97 -23.81
N ALA A 283 -17.87 7.01 -24.77
CA ALA A 283 -17.70 6.35 -26.06
C ALA A 283 -18.38 7.10 -27.22
N GLY A 284 -17.73 7.06 -28.39
CA GLY A 284 -18.26 7.65 -29.63
C GLY A 284 -19.36 6.83 -30.35
N ASN A 285 -19.84 5.74 -29.76
CA ASN A 285 -20.97 4.96 -30.29
C ASN A 285 -22.32 5.65 -30.01
N ASN A 286 -23.44 5.06 -30.44
CA ASN A 286 -24.78 5.61 -30.21
C ASN A 286 -25.40 5.25 -28.85
N LEU A 287 -24.72 4.43 -28.05
CA LEU A 287 -25.24 3.93 -26.77
C LEU A 287 -25.39 5.07 -25.77
N ALA A 288 -26.60 5.28 -25.22
CA ALA A 288 -26.84 6.39 -24.31
C ALA A 288 -26.31 6.15 -22.89
N MET A 289 -26.49 4.93 -22.36
CA MET A 289 -26.05 4.58 -21.01
C MET A 289 -24.52 4.45 -20.98
N GLN A 290 -23.90 4.91 -19.90
CA GLN A 290 -22.46 5.14 -19.85
C GLN A 290 -21.64 3.85 -19.74
N GLU A 291 -22.04 2.92 -18.88
CA GLU A 291 -21.28 1.69 -18.64
C GLU A 291 -22.17 0.48 -18.37
N PHE A 292 -21.72 -0.67 -18.86
CA PHE A 292 -22.32 -1.98 -18.58
C PHE A 292 -21.25 -2.88 -17.98
N MET A 293 -21.50 -3.32 -16.75
CA MET A 293 -20.54 -3.99 -15.88
C MET A 293 -20.96 -5.42 -15.59
N ILE A 294 -19.98 -6.26 -15.25
CA ILE A 294 -20.19 -7.62 -14.77
C ILE A 294 -19.70 -7.76 -13.32
N LEU A 295 -20.46 -8.49 -12.50
CA LEU A 295 -20.22 -8.68 -11.07
C LEU A 295 -20.19 -10.19 -10.74
N PRO A 296 -19.02 -10.79 -10.44
CA PRO A 296 -18.88 -12.21 -10.10
C PRO A 296 -19.32 -12.51 -8.65
N VAL A 297 -20.61 -12.39 -8.36
CA VAL A 297 -21.15 -12.53 -6.99
C VAL A 297 -21.07 -13.96 -6.42
N GLU A 298 -21.02 -14.99 -7.28
CA GLU A 298 -20.89 -16.40 -6.84
C GLU A 298 -19.44 -16.89 -6.76
N ALA A 299 -18.45 -16.01 -6.96
CA ALA A 299 -17.06 -16.38 -6.73
C ALA A 299 -16.83 -16.68 -5.24
N THR A 300 -15.93 -17.61 -4.93
CA THR A 300 -15.59 -18.01 -3.54
C THR A 300 -14.43 -17.22 -2.96
N SER A 301 -13.74 -16.44 -3.79
CA SER A 301 -12.61 -15.61 -3.41
C SER A 301 -12.46 -14.46 -4.40
N PHE A 302 -11.75 -13.41 -3.99
CA PHE A 302 -11.43 -12.29 -4.87
C PHE A 302 -10.62 -12.73 -6.11
N SER A 303 -9.64 -13.63 -5.93
CA SER A 303 -8.85 -14.16 -7.04
C SER A 303 -9.70 -14.93 -8.05
N GLU A 304 -10.70 -15.68 -7.58
CA GLU A 304 -11.67 -16.34 -8.47
C GLU A 304 -12.55 -15.31 -9.19
N ALA A 305 -13.01 -14.26 -8.51
CA ALA A 305 -13.79 -13.19 -9.11
C ALA A 305 -13.00 -12.47 -10.22
N LEU A 306 -11.74 -12.14 -9.98
CA LEU A 306 -10.85 -11.53 -10.96
C LEU A 306 -10.62 -12.44 -12.17
N ARG A 307 -10.44 -13.75 -11.96
CA ARG A 307 -10.36 -14.74 -13.05
C ARG A 307 -11.65 -14.75 -13.87
N MET A 308 -12.81 -14.88 -13.20
CA MET A 308 -14.13 -14.88 -13.86
C MET A 308 -14.35 -13.62 -14.70
N GLY A 309 -14.08 -12.44 -14.14
CA GLY A 309 -14.21 -11.16 -14.84
C GLY A 309 -13.28 -11.05 -16.04
N SER A 310 -12.00 -11.46 -15.89
CA SER A 310 -11.02 -11.44 -16.97
C SER A 310 -11.38 -12.41 -18.11
N GLU A 311 -11.82 -13.63 -17.79
CA GLU A 311 -12.24 -14.61 -18.79
C GLU A 311 -13.46 -14.12 -19.58
N VAL A 312 -14.47 -13.56 -18.90
CA VAL A 312 -15.63 -12.95 -19.60
C VAL A 312 -15.19 -11.76 -20.43
N TYR A 313 -14.35 -10.86 -19.91
CA TYR A 313 -13.93 -9.64 -20.62
C TYR A 313 -13.24 -9.92 -21.96
N HIS A 314 -12.49 -11.01 -22.09
CA HIS A 314 -11.81 -11.35 -23.35
C HIS A 314 -12.76 -11.91 -24.44
N ILE A 315 -13.95 -12.39 -24.07
CA ILE A 315 -14.90 -13.01 -25.01
C ILE A 315 -15.57 -11.97 -25.94
N PRO A 316 -16.11 -10.83 -25.45
CA PRO A 316 -16.70 -9.79 -26.29
C PRO A 316 -15.77 -9.35 -27.40
N LYS A 317 -14.44 -9.30 -27.19
CA LYS A 317 -13.49 -8.89 -28.23
C LYS A 317 -13.70 -9.65 -29.54
N GLY A 318 -13.76 -10.98 -29.50
CA GLY A 318 -13.97 -11.79 -30.71
C GLY A 318 -15.38 -11.65 -31.30
N ILE A 319 -16.41 -11.44 -30.46
CA ILE A 319 -17.79 -11.21 -30.91
C ILE A 319 -17.89 -9.85 -31.61
N ILE A 320 -17.28 -8.83 -31.03
CA ILE A 320 -17.23 -7.45 -31.52
C ILE A 320 -16.43 -7.40 -32.82
N GLU A 321 -15.26 -8.03 -32.87
CA GLU A 321 -14.42 -8.08 -34.08
C GLU A 321 -15.19 -8.69 -35.25
N ALA A 322 -15.87 -9.82 -35.02
CA ALA A 322 -16.64 -10.51 -36.06
C ALA A 322 -17.85 -9.71 -36.56
N LYS A 323 -18.48 -8.91 -35.69
CA LYS A 323 -19.73 -8.18 -36.01
C LYS A 323 -19.49 -6.75 -36.49
N TYR A 324 -18.51 -6.06 -35.91
CA TYR A 324 -18.27 -4.62 -36.09
C TYR A 324 -16.86 -4.31 -36.62
N GLY A 325 -15.98 -5.31 -36.74
CA GLY A 325 -14.60 -5.16 -37.21
C GLY A 325 -13.59 -4.85 -36.10
N GLN A 326 -12.31 -4.95 -36.44
CA GLN A 326 -11.17 -4.81 -35.52
C GLN A 326 -11.18 -3.48 -34.75
N ASP A 327 -11.56 -2.38 -35.40
CA ASP A 327 -11.53 -1.04 -34.79
C ASP A 327 -12.53 -0.89 -33.64
N ALA A 328 -13.60 -1.69 -33.63
CA ALA A 328 -14.58 -1.72 -32.55
C ALA A 328 -14.07 -2.43 -31.29
N CYS A 329 -12.94 -3.13 -31.38
CA CYS A 329 -12.27 -3.77 -30.23
C CYS A 329 -11.37 -2.81 -29.45
N ASN A 330 -11.28 -1.55 -29.86
CA ASN A 330 -10.62 -0.52 -29.07
C ASN A 330 -11.37 -0.28 -27.76
N VAL A 331 -10.61 0.17 -26.76
CA VAL A 331 -11.11 0.38 -25.40
C VAL A 331 -11.19 1.88 -25.09
N GLY A 332 -12.18 2.27 -24.29
CA GLY A 332 -12.30 3.63 -23.76
C GLY A 332 -11.31 3.92 -22.63
N ASP A 333 -11.46 5.09 -22.00
CA ASP A 333 -10.62 5.53 -20.86
C ASP A 333 -10.57 4.52 -19.71
N GLU A 334 -11.67 3.82 -19.57
CA GLU A 334 -11.99 2.85 -18.54
C GLU A 334 -11.63 1.41 -18.93
N GLY A 335 -11.17 1.18 -20.16
CA GLY A 335 -10.78 -0.15 -20.62
C GLY A 335 -11.96 -0.99 -21.15
N GLY A 336 -13.22 -0.61 -20.95
CA GLY A 336 -14.36 -1.26 -21.62
C GLY A 336 -14.36 -1.03 -23.14
N PHE A 337 -14.95 -1.95 -23.90
CA PHE A 337 -15.11 -1.83 -25.35
C PHE A 337 -16.16 -0.77 -25.72
N ALA A 338 -16.02 -0.15 -26.88
CA ALA A 338 -17.00 0.81 -27.41
C ALA A 338 -17.61 0.34 -28.75
N PRO A 339 -18.28 -0.84 -28.80
CA PRO A 339 -18.86 -1.34 -30.04
C PRO A 339 -19.98 -0.43 -30.53
N ASN A 340 -20.23 -0.43 -31.84
CA ASN A 340 -21.33 0.34 -32.46
C ASN A 340 -22.67 -0.40 -32.32
N VAL A 341 -23.03 -0.73 -31.08
CA VAL A 341 -24.35 -1.27 -30.73
C VAL A 341 -25.44 -0.23 -31.00
N GLN A 342 -26.62 -0.72 -31.39
CA GLN A 342 -27.76 0.10 -31.79
C GLN A 342 -28.54 0.64 -30.58
N ASP A 343 -28.62 -0.14 -29.50
CA ASP A 343 -29.32 0.25 -28.27
C ASP A 343 -28.75 -0.44 -27.00
N ASN A 344 -29.26 -0.02 -25.84
CA ASN A 344 -28.86 -0.55 -24.53
C ASN A 344 -29.15 -2.05 -24.37
N ARG A 345 -30.21 -2.55 -25.00
CA ARG A 345 -30.60 -3.97 -24.91
C ARG A 345 -29.61 -4.86 -25.66
N GLU A 346 -29.10 -4.39 -26.81
CA GLU A 346 -28.04 -5.08 -27.54
C GLU A 346 -26.74 -5.15 -26.74
N GLY A 347 -26.39 -4.10 -26.00
CA GLY A 347 -25.27 -4.11 -25.05
C GLY A 347 -25.44 -5.18 -23.98
N LEU A 348 -26.62 -5.26 -23.36
CA LEU A 348 -26.95 -6.29 -22.36
C LEU A 348 -26.90 -7.72 -22.94
N LEU A 349 -27.44 -7.93 -24.14
CA LEU A 349 -27.35 -9.23 -24.83
C LEU A 349 -25.91 -9.65 -25.11
N LEU A 350 -25.04 -8.71 -25.50
CA LEU A 350 -23.62 -8.98 -25.70
C LEU A 350 -22.93 -9.48 -24.41
N LEU A 351 -23.30 -8.92 -23.25
CA LEU A 351 -22.79 -9.40 -21.96
C LEU A 351 -23.32 -10.79 -21.62
N ILE A 352 -24.60 -11.07 -21.88
CA ILE A 352 -25.18 -12.40 -21.66
C ILE A 352 -24.47 -13.46 -22.51
N ASP A 353 -24.30 -13.20 -23.80
CA ASP A 353 -23.58 -14.10 -24.71
C ASP A 353 -22.13 -14.35 -24.23
N ALA A 354 -21.47 -13.33 -23.69
CA ALA A 354 -20.12 -13.45 -23.16
C ALA A 354 -20.06 -14.29 -21.86
N ILE A 355 -20.97 -14.03 -20.92
CA ILE A 355 -21.08 -14.79 -19.66
C ILE A 355 -21.40 -16.27 -19.95
N GLU A 356 -22.32 -16.54 -20.89
CA GLU A 356 -22.67 -17.91 -21.28
C GLU A 356 -21.49 -18.64 -21.91
N LYS A 357 -20.80 -18.00 -22.87
CA LYS A 357 -19.61 -18.59 -23.52
C LYS A 357 -18.45 -18.83 -22.55
N ALA A 358 -18.31 -18.03 -21.50
CA ALA A 358 -17.34 -18.26 -20.44
C ALA A 358 -17.71 -19.42 -19.51
N GLY A 359 -18.97 -19.88 -19.54
CA GLY A 359 -19.48 -20.91 -18.63
C GLY A 359 -19.82 -20.37 -17.23
N TYR A 360 -20.11 -19.07 -17.10
CA TYR A 360 -20.40 -18.42 -15.82
C TYR A 360 -21.86 -17.97 -15.66
N THR A 361 -22.78 -18.52 -16.46
CA THR A 361 -24.23 -18.30 -16.32
C THR A 361 -24.69 -18.55 -14.88
N GLY A 362 -25.41 -17.59 -14.31
CA GLY A 362 -25.88 -17.62 -12.92
C GLY A 362 -24.87 -17.12 -11.90
N LYS A 363 -23.57 -17.21 -12.19
CA LYS A 363 -22.47 -16.81 -11.29
C LYS A 363 -22.07 -15.34 -11.39
N ILE A 364 -22.23 -14.78 -12.58
CA ILE A 364 -21.96 -13.38 -12.88
C ILE A 364 -23.29 -12.66 -13.11
N LYS A 365 -23.46 -11.53 -12.44
CA LYS A 365 -24.60 -10.61 -12.58
C LYS A 365 -24.18 -9.36 -13.34
N ILE A 366 -25.13 -8.50 -13.67
CA ILE A 366 -24.90 -7.26 -14.42
C ILE A 366 -25.13 -6.04 -13.52
N GLY A 367 -24.24 -5.06 -13.65
CA GLY A 367 -24.40 -3.71 -13.12
C GLY A 367 -24.44 -2.71 -14.27
N MET A 368 -25.10 -1.57 -14.07
CA MET A 368 -25.17 -0.50 -15.07
C MET A 368 -24.86 0.84 -14.44
N ASP A 369 -24.13 1.69 -15.14
CA ASP A 369 -24.01 3.12 -14.86
C ASP A 369 -24.66 3.88 -16.01
N VAL A 370 -25.79 4.51 -15.71
CA VAL A 370 -26.60 5.15 -16.74
C VAL A 370 -26.13 6.57 -17.01
N ALA A 371 -25.67 7.30 -15.99
CA ALA A 371 -25.33 8.73 -16.05
C ALA A 371 -26.45 9.56 -16.71
N ALA A 372 -27.70 9.40 -16.25
CA ALA A 372 -28.88 9.92 -16.96
C ALA A 372 -28.88 11.45 -17.16
N SER A 373 -28.19 12.20 -16.30
CA SER A 373 -28.02 13.64 -16.41
C SER A 373 -27.38 14.05 -17.75
N GLU A 374 -26.51 13.22 -18.33
CA GLU A 374 -25.80 13.50 -19.60
C GLU A 374 -26.74 13.55 -20.82
N PHE A 375 -27.93 12.97 -20.70
CA PHE A 375 -28.93 12.95 -21.76
C PHE A 375 -30.29 13.49 -21.31
N LEU A 376 -30.29 14.27 -20.24
CA LEU A 376 -31.45 15.07 -19.82
C LEU A 376 -31.69 16.20 -20.83
N THR A 377 -32.92 16.33 -21.31
CA THR A 377 -33.35 17.42 -22.19
C THR A 377 -33.78 18.63 -21.37
N GLU A 378 -33.77 19.82 -22.00
CA GLU A 378 -34.20 21.06 -21.34
C GLU A 378 -35.65 21.01 -20.81
N ASP A 379 -36.51 20.17 -21.38
CA ASP A 379 -37.89 19.96 -20.93
C ASP A 379 -38.06 18.85 -19.87
N GLY A 380 -36.97 18.38 -19.27
CA GLY A 380 -36.97 17.40 -18.17
C GLY A 380 -37.30 15.97 -18.60
N LYS A 381 -36.97 15.61 -19.84
CA LYS A 381 -37.09 14.24 -20.39
C LYS A 381 -35.71 13.67 -20.67
N TYR A 382 -35.63 12.41 -21.07
CA TYR A 382 -34.38 11.69 -21.27
C TYR A 382 -34.23 11.22 -22.70
N ASN A 383 -33.18 11.68 -23.40
CA ASN A 383 -32.96 11.41 -24.83
C ASN A 383 -31.96 10.26 -25.04
N LEU A 384 -32.46 9.04 -25.21
CA LEU A 384 -31.61 7.86 -25.42
C LEU A 384 -30.89 7.83 -26.78
N ASN A 385 -31.07 8.85 -27.63
CA ASN A 385 -30.36 9.02 -28.90
C ASN A 385 -29.61 10.35 -28.97
N PHE A 386 -29.24 10.96 -27.84
CA PHE A 386 -28.65 12.31 -27.80
C PHE A 386 -27.40 12.48 -28.69
N LYS A 387 -26.64 11.41 -28.93
CA LYS A 387 -25.45 11.40 -29.81
C LYS A 387 -25.75 11.24 -31.30
N LYS A 388 -26.95 10.76 -31.67
CA LYS A 388 -27.29 10.46 -33.07
C LYS A 388 -27.59 11.74 -33.84
N GLN A 389 -26.99 11.90 -35.01
CA GLN A 389 -27.22 13.03 -35.90
C GLN A 389 -27.60 12.55 -37.32
N PRO A 390 -28.75 12.96 -37.88
CA PRO A 390 -29.77 13.81 -37.26
C PRO A 390 -30.53 13.10 -36.12
N ASN A 391 -30.85 13.84 -35.06
CA ASN A 391 -31.71 13.37 -33.98
C ASN A 391 -33.19 13.63 -34.35
N ASP A 392 -33.99 12.57 -34.45
CA ASP A 392 -35.41 12.63 -34.84
C ASP A 392 -36.36 12.76 -33.63
N GLY A 393 -35.84 12.76 -32.40
CA GLY A 393 -36.61 12.84 -31.17
C GLY A 393 -37.43 11.58 -30.85
N ALA A 394 -37.29 10.50 -31.62
CA ALA A 394 -38.12 9.30 -31.47
C ALA A 394 -37.86 8.52 -30.16
N HIS A 395 -36.72 8.78 -29.51
CA HIS A 395 -36.27 8.08 -28.29
C HIS A 395 -36.13 9.03 -27.09
N VAL A 396 -36.94 10.09 -27.05
CA VAL A 396 -37.07 10.96 -25.88
C VAL A 396 -38.15 10.39 -24.97
N LEU A 397 -37.76 9.95 -23.77
CA LEU A 397 -38.62 9.31 -22.79
C LEU A 397 -38.94 10.25 -21.63
N ALA A 398 -40.19 10.23 -21.17
CA ALA A 398 -40.50 10.77 -19.85
C ALA A 398 -39.88 9.89 -18.75
N ALA A 399 -39.63 10.45 -17.57
CA ALA A 399 -39.02 9.72 -16.45
C ALA A 399 -39.75 8.41 -16.10
N GLN A 400 -41.09 8.41 -16.16
CA GLN A 400 -41.87 7.19 -15.94
C GLN A 400 -41.61 6.12 -17.00
N SER A 401 -41.49 6.49 -18.27
CA SER A 401 -41.19 5.54 -19.35
C SER A 401 -39.77 5.00 -19.26
N LEU A 402 -38.82 5.81 -18.78
CA LEU A 402 -37.46 5.36 -18.49
C LEU A 402 -37.43 4.40 -17.27
N CYS A 403 -38.23 4.67 -16.23
CA CYS A 403 -38.44 3.76 -15.11
C CYS A 403 -38.99 2.40 -15.56
N ASP A 404 -40.00 2.41 -16.45
CA ASP A 404 -40.58 1.19 -17.00
C ASP A 404 -39.56 0.39 -17.83
N LEU A 405 -38.68 1.08 -18.58
CA LEU A 405 -37.57 0.45 -19.31
C LEU A 405 -36.59 -0.24 -18.37
N TYR A 406 -36.20 0.39 -17.24
CA TYR A 406 -35.33 -0.26 -16.26
C TYR A 406 -35.99 -1.50 -15.64
N LYS A 407 -37.30 -1.45 -15.36
CA LYS A 407 -38.06 -2.60 -14.85
C LYS A 407 -38.10 -3.75 -15.85
N GLU A 408 -38.20 -3.44 -17.14
CA GLU A 408 -38.07 -4.44 -18.21
C GLU A 408 -36.66 -5.05 -18.23
N PHE A 409 -35.61 -4.24 -18.15
CA PHE A 409 -34.25 -4.75 -18.11
C PHE A 409 -33.98 -5.64 -16.88
N VAL A 410 -34.40 -5.22 -15.69
CA VAL A 410 -34.25 -6.03 -14.45
C VAL A 410 -35.02 -7.35 -14.54
N LYS A 411 -36.12 -7.39 -15.28
CA LYS A 411 -36.89 -8.61 -15.52
C LYS A 411 -36.20 -9.54 -16.54
N ASP A 412 -35.65 -8.98 -17.61
CA ASP A 412 -35.10 -9.74 -18.74
C ASP A 412 -33.64 -10.16 -18.52
N PHE A 413 -32.89 -9.45 -17.69
CA PHE A 413 -31.46 -9.62 -17.47
C PHE A 413 -31.14 -9.75 -15.97
N PRO A 414 -30.04 -10.44 -15.58
CA PRO A 414 -29.62 -10.60 -14.19
C PRO A 414 -28.97 -9.31 -13.65
N ILE A 415 -29.66 -8.18 -13.78
CA ILE A 415 -29.20 -6.88 -13.28
C ILE A 415 -29.41 -6.84 -11.76
N VAL A 416 -28.37 -6.46 -11.04
CA VAL A 416 -28.38 -6.37 -9.57
C VAL A 416 -28.02 -4.97 -9.04
N SER A 417 -27.53 -4.08 -9.91
CA SER A 417 -27.19 -2.71 -9.55
C SER A 417 -27.42 -1.75 -10.73
N ILE A 418 -28.08 -0.62 -10.49
CA ILE A 418 -28.18 0.50 -11.43
C ILE A 418 -27.72 1.78 -10.74
N GLU A 419 -26.75 2.43 -11.35
CA GLU A 419 -26.19 3.72 -10.95
C GLU A 419 -26.75 4.85 -11.83
N ASP A 420 -27.01 6.00 -11.20
CA ASP A 420 -27.53 7.23 -11.82
C ASP A 420 -28.65 7.02 -12.86
N PRO A 421 -29.72 6.27 -12.52
CA PRO A 421 -30.85 6.00 -13.43
C PRO A 421 -31.61 7.25 -13.87
N PHE A 422 -31.53 8.34 -13.11
CA PHE A 422 -32.20 9.62 -13.36
C PHE A 422 -31.25 10.78 -13.05
N ASP A 423 -31.63 11.99 -13.41
CA ASP A 423 -30.91 13.19 -13.02
C ASP A 423 -30.78 13.30 -11.49
N HIS A 424 -29.68 13.92 -11.05
CA HIS A 424 -29.31 14.06 -9.65
C HIS A 424 -30.36 14.78 -8.78
N ASP A 425 -31.21 15.63 -9.37
CA ASP A 425 -32.28 16.34 -8.65
C ASP A 425 -33.68 15.71 -8.83
N ASP A 426 -33.84 14.63 -9.62
CA ASP A 426 -35.14 13.98 -9.86
C ASP A 426 -35.51 12.94 -8.77
N TRP A 427 -35.52 13.39 -7.51
CA TRP A 427 -35.80 12.54 -6.35
C TRP A 427 -37.11 11.75 -6.43
N SER A 428 -38.10 12.26 -7.17
CA SER A 428 -39.38 11.61 -7.37
C SER A 428 -39.25 10.31 -8.17
N SER A 429 -38.46 10.34 -9.25
CA SER A 429 -38.20 9.18 -10.10
C SER A 429 -37.30 8.17 -9.39
N TRP A 430 -36.28 8.65 -8.65
CA TRP A 430 -35.45 7.79 -7.79
C TRP A 430 -36.29 6.98 -6.80
N ALA A 431 -37.17 7.63 -6.03
CA ALA A 431 -38.04 6.95 -5.06
C ALA A 431 -39.03 5.98 -5.73
N SER A 432 -39.55 6.35 -6.91
CA SER A 432 -40.46 5.50 -7.70
C SER A 432 -39.78 4.22 -8.18
N LEU A 433 -38.54 4.30 -8.68
CA LEU A 433 -37.76 3.13 -9.07
C LEU A 433 -37.37 2.30 -7.85
N GLN A 434 -36.87 2.92 -6.78
CA GLN A 434 -36.46 2.23 -5.54
C GLN A 434 -37.59 1.37 -4.95
N SER A 435 -38.83 1.86 -4.99
CA SER A 435 -40.00 1.10 -4.51
C SER A 435 -40.51 0.03 -5.50
N SER A 436 -40.00 0.03 -6.73
CA SER A 436 -40.47 -0.82 -7.83
C SER A 436 -39.59 -2.03 -8.14
N VAL A 437 -38.33 -2.05 -7.70
CA VAL A 437 -37.36 -3.11 -8.00
C VAL A 437 -36.58 -3.51 -6.74
N ASP A 438 -36.19 -4.80 -6.66
CA ASP A 438 -35.32 -5.30 -5.59
C ASP A 438 -33.89 -5.49 -6.12
N ILE A 439 -33.25 -4.36 -6.44
CA ILE A 439 -31.85 -4.28 -6.82
C ILE A 439 -31.17 -3.13 -6.07
N GLN A 440 -29.85 -3.03 -6.15
CA GLN A 440 -29.13 -1.87 -5.66
C GLN A 440 -29.36 -0.66 -6.59
N LEU A 441 -29.68 0.49 -6.01
CA LEU A 441 -29.60 1.79 -6.70
C LEU A 441 -28.43 2.58 -6.11
N VAL A 442 -27.55 3.09 -6.94
CA VAL A 442 -26.35 3.83 -6.52
C VAL A 442 -26.54 5.31 -6.88
N VAL A 443 -26.59 6.16 -5.84
CA VAL A 443 -26.72 7.64 -5.95
C VAL A 443 -25.37 8.33 -5.73
N LEU A 444 -24.48 7.68 -4.98
CA LEU A 444 -23.19 8.23 -4.57
C LEU A 444 -22.15 7.10 -4.55
N LYS A 445 -21.11 7.25 -5.36
CA LYS A 445 -19.89 6.44 -5.27
C LYS A 445 -19.01 7.03 -4.16
N LEU A 446 -18.40 6.18 -3.33
CA LEU A 446 -17.30 6.61 -2.48
C LEU A 446 -16.01 6.57 -3.30
N LEU A 447 -15.67 7.72 -3.87
CA LEU A 447 -14.48 7.89 -4.68
C LEU A 447 -13.32 8.25 -3.76
N VAL A 448 -12.14 7.64 -3.92
CA VAL A 448 -10.94 8.10 -3.18
C VAL A 448 -10.34 9.36 -3.77
N SER A 449 -10.71 9.71 -4.99
CA SER A 449 -10.52 11.09 -5.37
C SER A 449 -11.38 12.05 -4.53
N GLU A 450 -12.32 11.63 -3.68
CA GLU A 450 -13.01 12.56 -2.78
C GLU A 450 -12.12 13.14 -1.67
N VAL A 451 -10.84 12.77 -1.53
CA VAL A 451 -9.91 13.71 -0.86
C VAL A 451 -9.85 15.07 -1.61
N ASN A 452 -10.29 15.16 -2.87
CA ASN A 452 -10.45 16.41 -3.63
C ASN A 452 -11.88 16.98 -3.70
N GLN A 453 -12.93 16.21 -3.35
CA GLN A 453 -14.34 16.66 -3.31
C GLN A 453 -14.82 16.90 -1.88
N ILE A 454 -14.59 15.95 -0.96
CA ILE A 454 -14.88 16.11 0.48
C ILE A 454 -13.66 16.62 1.27
N GLY A 455 -12.43 16.29 0.85
CA GLY A 455 -11.20 16.96 1.33
C GLY A 455 -10.22 16.09 2.11
N THR A 456 -10.68 15.05 2.82
CA THR A 456 -9.84 14.29 3.77
C THR A 456 -10.16 12.80 3.85
N VAL A 457 -9.17 11.99 4.27
CA VAL A 457 -9.35 10.56 4.57
C VAL A 457 -10.39 10.35 5.67
N THR A 458 -10.37 11.16 6.72
CA THR A 458 -11.33 11.08 7.84
C THR A 458 -12.78 11.25 7.37
N GLU A 459 -13.04 12.20 6.49
CA GLU A 459 -14.38 12.42 5.93
C GLU A 459 -14.77 11.31 4.96
N SER A 460 -13.81 10.81 4.18
CA SER A 460 -13.96 9.65 3.30
C SER A 460 -14.25 8.35 4.07
N ILE A 461 -13.90 8.27 5.35
CA ILE A 461 -14.29 7.17 6.26
C ILE A 461 -15.66 7.45 6.90
N ARG A 462 -15.96 8.70 7.29
CA ARG A 462 -17.22 9.05 7.98
C ARG A 462 -18.45 8.92 7.08
N ALA A 463 -18.37 9.35 5.82
CA ALA A 463 -19.48 9.24 4.88
C ALA A 463 -19.98 7.79 4.67
N PRO A 464 -19.12 6.78 4.42
CA PRO A 464 -19.56 5.39 4.30
C PRO A 464 -20.20 4.86 5.58
N LEU A 465 -19.65 5.23 6.73
CA LEU A 465 -20.20 4.80 8.02
C LEU A 465 -21.61 5.36 8.24
N ASN A 466 -21.86 6.61 7.84
CA ASN A 466 -23.21 7.18 7.89
C ASN A 466 -24.18 6.45 6.95
N SER A 467 -23.75 6.14 5.72
CA SER A 467 -24.54 5.35 4.76
C SER A 467 -24.87 3.96 5.31
N LYS A 468 -23.87 3.25 5.85
CA LYS A 468 -24.05 1.93 6.48
C LYS A 468 -24.98 2.00 7.69
N ALA A 469 -24.85 3.02 8.53
CA ALA A 469 -25.74 3.25 9.67
C ALA A 469 -27.20 3.52 9.23
N ALA A 470 -27.40 4.07 8.04
CA ALA A 470 -28.72 4.26 7.42
C ALA A 470 -29.23 3.00 6.66
N GLY A 471 -28.49 1.90 6.67
CA GLY A 471 -28.84 0.65 5.99
C GLY A 471 -28.51 0.62 4.50
N TRP A 472 -27.63 1.52 4.03
CA TRP A 472 -27.23 1.60 2.63
C TRP A 472 -25.92 0.85 2.41
N GLY A 473 -25.80 0.22 1.24
CA GLY A 473 -24.53 -0.33 0.76
C GLY A 473 -23.55 0.77 0.37
N VAL A 474 -22.26 0.41 0.27
CA VAL A 474 -21.19 1.33 -0.13
C VAL A 474 -20.43 0.71 -1.29
N MET A 475 -20.35 1.42 -2.41
CA MET A 475 -19.46 1.06 -3.52
C MET A 475 -18.27 2.03 -3.53
N VAL A 476 -17.07 1.49 -3.31
CA VAL A 476 -15.84 2.25 -3.54
C VAL A 476 -15.59 2.33 -5.04
N SER A 477 -15.22 3.49 -5.56
CA SER A 477 -15.06 3.70 -7.00
C SER A 477 -13.76 4.42 -7.36
N HIS A 478 -13.27 4.12 -8.56
CA HIS A 478 -12.18 4.82 -9.25
C HIS A 478 -12.64 6.13 -9.91
N ARG A 479 -11.75 6.83 -10.60
CA ARG A 479 -12.08 7.90 -11.57
C ARG A 479 -11.77 7.53 -13.03
N SER A 480 -12.37 8.24 -13.99
CA SER A 480 -12.01 8.07 -15.40
C SER A 480 -10.53 8.39 -15.66
N GLY A 481 -9.96 9.40 -15.01
CA GLY A 481 -8.51 9.63 -14.93
C GLY A 481 -7.91 9.05 -13.65
N GLU A 482 -7.35 7.83 -13.72
CA GLU A 482 -6.66 7.17 -12.59
C GLU A 482 -5.14 7.20 -12.74
N THR A 483 -4.46 6.86 -11.64
CA THR A 483 -3.02 6.65 -11.57
C THR A 483 -2.67 5.21 -11.20
N GLU A 484 -1.39 4.92 -11.03
CA GLU A 484 -0.87 3.67 -10.48
C GLU A 484 -1.15 3.48 -8.98
N ASP A 485 -1.61 4.52 -8.28
CA ASP A 485 -1.99 4.49 -6.86
C ASP A 485 -3.10 3.46 -6.64
N ASN A 486 -3.00 2.64 -5.60
CA ASN A 486 -3.95 1.56 -5.32
C ASN A 486 -4.69 1.73 -3.99
N PHE A 487 -4.69 2.92 -3.39
CA PHE A 487 -5.31 3.21 -2.09
C PHE A 487 -6.77 2.75 -2.00
N ILE A 488 -7.53 2.83 -3.09
CA ILE A 488 -8.95 2.47 -3.10
C ILE A 488 -9.20 0.99 -2.83
N ALA A 489 -8.22 0.13 -3.13
CA ALA A 489 -8.24 -1.28 -2.80
C ALA A 489 -8.18 -1.50 -1.29
N ASP A 490 -7.22 -0.86 -0.62
CA ASP A 490 -7.13 -0.92 0.83
C ASP A 490 -8.33 -0.26 1.52
N LEU A 491 -8.87 0.82 0.94
CA LEU A 491 -10.06 1.49 1.45
C LEU A 491 -11.31 0.59 1.36
N SER A 492 -11.53 -0.10 0.23
CA SER A 492 -12.67 -1.00 0.04
C SER A 492 -12.69 -2.11 1.10
N VAL A 493 -11.51 -2.71 1.34
CA VAL A 493 -11.32 -3.81 2.30
C VAL A 493 -11.43 -3.31 3.74
N GLY A 494 -10.77 -2.21 4.07
CA GLY A 494 -10.78 -1.64 5.43
C GLY A 494 -12.15 -1.11 5.85
N LEU A 495 -12.90 -0.52 4.91
CA LEU A 495 -14.30 -0.13 5.15
C LEU A 495 -15.25 -1.33 5.12
N ALA A 496 -14.81 -2.52 4.71
CA ALA A 496 -15.66 -3.66 4.38
C ALA A 496 -16.83 -3.24 3.48
N SER A 497 -16.54 -2.51 2.40
CA SER A 497 -17.58 -1.94 1.51
C SER A 497 -18.44 -3.03 0.86
N GLY A 498 -17.86 -4.20 0.64
CA GLY A 498 -18.49 -5.35 -0.02
C GLY A 498 -18.45 -5.29 -1.53
N GLN A 499 -18.11 -4.14 -2.11
CA GLN A 499 -18.09 -3.93 -3.56
C GLN A 499 -17.17 -2.76 -3.96
N ILE A 500 -16.54 -2.92 -5.13
CA ILE A 500 -15.62 -1.94 -5.71
C ILE A 500 -15.81 -1.84 -7.22
N LYS A 501 -15.89 -0.62 -7.74
CA LYS A 501 -15.86 -0.30 -9.17
C LYS A 501 -14.51 0.32 -9.51
N THR A 502 -13.57 -0.53 -9.91
CA THR A 502 -12.30 -0.10 -10.52
C THR A 502 -12.09 -0.67 -11.93
N VAL A 503 -13.23 -1.01 -12.56
CA VAL A 503 -13.47 -1.01 -14.01
C VAL A 503 -12.76 -2.14 -14.76
N ALA A 504 -12.40 -2.04 -16.03
CA ALA A 504 -12.12 -3.22 -16.84
C ALA A 504 -10.85 -3.92 -16.32
N PRO A 505 -10.74 -5.26 -16.45
CA PRO A 505 -9.50 -5.98 -16.20
C PRO A 505 -8.49 -5.74 -17.35
N CYS A 506 -8.27 -4.46 -17.68
CA CYS A 506 -7.44 -3.93 -18.74
C CYS A 506 -6.95 -2.55 -18.32
N ARG A 507 -5.74 -2.17 -18.78
CA ARG A 507 -5.04 -0.93 -18.43
C ARG A 507 -4.50 -0.93 -16.98
N SER A 508 -3.24 -0.57 -16.80
CA SER A 508 -2.50 -0.82 -15.56
C SER A 508 -2.98 0.04 -14.38
N GLU A 509 -3.47 1.25 -14.66
CA GLU A 509 -4.08 2.13 -13.67
C GLU A 509 -5.36 1.54 -13.04
N ARG A 510 -5.97 0.53 -13.70
CA ARG A 510 -7.09 -0.25 -13.18
C ARG A 510 -6.59 -1.50 -12.46
N LEU A 511 -5.74 -2.26 -13.15
CA LEU A 511 -5.22 -3.53 -12.66
C LEU A 511 -4.41 -3.39 -11.36
N THR A 512 -3.75 -2.25 -11.12
CA THR A 512 -3.00 -2.01 -9.87
C THR A 512 -3.88 -2.14 -8.62
N LYS A 513 -5.15 -1.71 -8.68
CA LYS A 513 -6.11 -1.88 -7.57
C LYS A 513 -6.50 -3.34 -7.39
N TYR A 514 -6.85 -4.03 -8.48
CA TYR A 514 -7.18 -5.45 -8.42
C TYR A 514 -6.03 -6.34 -7.94
N ASN A 515 -4.79 -6.00 -8.31
CA ASN A 515 -3.61 -6.73 -7.87
C ASN A 515 -3.32 -6.53 -6.37
N GLN A 516 -3.66 -5.36 -5.82
CA GLN A 516 -3.55 -5.06 -4.40
C GLN A 516 -4.56 -5.88 -3.56
N GLU A 517 -5.74 -6.20 -4.12
CA GLU A 517 -6.80 -6.98 -3.45
C GLU A 517 -6.57 -8.51 -3.47
N LEU A 518 -5.35 -8.98 -3.72
CA LEU A 518 -5.00 -10.40 -3.64
C LEU A 518 -4.60 -10.77 -2.21
N GLY A 519 -5.54 -11.30 -1.43
CA GLY A 519 -5.30 -11.68 -0.02
C GLY A 519 -6.29 -12.69 0.55
N ASN A 520 -6.06 -13.08 1.82
CA ASN A 520 -6.81 -14.11 2.54
C ASN A 520 -8.03 -13.57 3.32
N VAL A 521 -8.60 -12.44 2.90
CA VAL A 521 -9.79 -11.85 3.53
C VAL A 521 -11.05 -12.50 2.92
N PRO A 522 -12.11 -12.79 3.70
CA PRO A 522 -13.35 -13.37 3.18
C PRO A 522 -13.97 -12.52 2.06
N TYR A 523 -14.49 -13.16 1.02
CA TYR A 523 -15.12 -12.48 -0.11
C TYR A 523 -16.60 -12.21 0.14
N ALA A 524 -17.07 -11.00 -0.19
CA ALA A 524 -18.44 -10.58 0.07
C ALA A 524 -19.49 -11.44 -0.65
N GLY A 525 -19.19 -11.86 -1.89
CA GLY A 525 -20.09 -12.70 -2.69
C GLY A 525 -21.49 -12.10 -2.86
N GLU A 526 -22.53 -12.93 -2.69
CA GLU A 526 -23.93 -12.48 -2.76
C GLU A 526 -24.27 -11.38 -1.74
N ALA A 527 -23.52 -11.28 -0.63
CA ALA A 527 -23.73 -10.28 0.41
C ALA A 527 -23.11 -8.90 0.09
N PHE A 528 -22.63 -8.65 -1.13
CA PHE A 528 -21.93 -7.42 -1.54
C PHE A 528 -22.63 -6.09 -1.20
N ARG A 529 -23.96 -6.09 -1.04
CA ARG A 529 -24.74 -4.90 -0.64
C ARG A 529 -24.62 -4.56 0.84
N SER A 530 -24.36 -5.55 1.70
CA SER A 530 -24.27 -5.42 3.16
C SER A 530 -23.52 -6.63 3.73
N PRO A 531 -22.19 -6.69 3.52
CA PRO A 531 -21.37 -7.83 3.93
C PRO A 531 -21.21 -7.96 5.45
#